data_AF-A0A8C0LMV2-F1
#
_entry.id   AF-A0A8C0LMV2-F1
#
_cell.length_a   1.000
_cell.length_b   1.000
_cell.length_c   1.000
_cell.angle_alpha   90.00
_cell.angle_beta   90.00
_cell.angle_gamma   90.00
#
_symmetry.space_group_name_H-M   'P 1'
#
loop_
_entity.id
_entity.type
_entity.pdbx_description
1 polymer ?
#
loop_
_entity_poly.entity_id
_entity_poly.type
_entity_poly.pdbx_seq_one_letter_code
_entity_poly.pdbx_strand_id
1 'polypeptide(L)'
;GKQEDLGPHFAIVHPTPATTLQVPVYLLKGWERTLLLFLSPLSCSQDEYEDSSSNQKWVLAPKSQDTDVTLILNKLLREYDKKLRPDIGIKPTVIDVDIYVNSIGPVSSINMVRSSFLF
;
A
#
# COMPACT_ATOMS: atom_id res chain seq x y z
N GLY A 1 16.88 37.82 -53.50
CA GLY A 1 18.23 37.29 -53.25
C GLY A 1 18.29 36.89 -51.79
N LYS A 2 18.84 35.77 -51.38
CA LYS A 2 19.77 34.84 -52.01
C LYS A 2 19.54 33.50 -51.30
N GLN A 3 19.30 32.44 -52.07
CA GLN A 3 19.25 31.06 -51.58
C GLN A 3 20.69 30.63 -51.28
N GLU A 4 20.94 30.11 -50.08
CA GLU A 4 22.20 29.45 -49.74
C GLU A 4 21.88 27.95 -49.57
N ASP A 5 22.14 27.24 -50.65
CA ASP A 5 22.19 25.79 -50.76
C ASP A 5 23.42 25.27 -50.02
N LEU A 6 23.23 24.43 -49.00
CA LEU A 6 24.29 23.65 -48.39
C LEU A 6 23.74 22.26 -48.04
N GLY A 7 23.88 21.32 -48.98
CA GLY A 7 23.70 19.89 -48.76
C GLY A 7 24.72 19.29 -47.77
N PRO A 8 24.50 18.06 -47.29
CA PRO A 8 25.07 17.56 -46.04
C PRO A 8 26.50 17.04 -46.21
N HIS A 9 27.45 17.68 -45.54
CA HIS A 9 28.81 17.14 -45.39
C HIS A 9 28.83 16.13 -44.24
N PHE A 10 28.64 14.85 -44.56
CA PHE A 10 28.89 13.74 -43.64
C PHE A 10 30.39 13.65 -43.35
N ALA A 11 30.80 14.01 -42.14
CA ALA A 11 32.14 13.71 -41.61
C ALA A 11 32.03 12.50 -40.69
N ILE A 12 32.62 11.37 -41.10
CA ILE A 12 32.78 10.17 -40.29
C ILE A 12 33.81 10.48 -39.20
N VAL A 13 33.35 10.66 -37.97
CA VAL A 13 34.23 10.88 -36.81
C VAL A 13 34.70 9.52 -36.29
N HIS A 14 36.00 9.28 -36.39
CA HIS A 14 36.69 8.14 -35.81
C HIS A 14 36.67 8.24 -34.26
N PRO A 15 36.39 7.16 -33.51
CA PRO A 15 36.47 7.20 -32.05
C PRO A 15 37.93 7.06 -31.59
N THR A 16 38.41 8.04 -30.81
CA THR A 16 39.73 7.98 -30.13
C THR A 16 39.51 8.03 -28.60
N PRO A 17 40.34 7.34 -27.80
CA PRO A 17 39.90 6.60 -26.62
C PRO A 17 39.68 7.42 -25.34
N ALA A 18 38.90 6.79 -24.46
CA ALA A 18 38.37 7.26 -23.19
C ALA A 18 39.39 7.98 -22.29
N THR A 19 39.01 9.17 -21.82
CA THR A 19 39.65 9.82 -20.66
C THR A 19 39.02 9.26 -19.38
N THR A 20 39.77 8.40 -18.70
CA THR A 20 39.41 7.82 -17.41
C THR A 20 39.39 8.90 -16.33
N LEU A 21 38.20 9.22 -15.82
CA LEU A 21 38.03 10.04 -14.62
C LEU A 21 38.44 9.21 -13.39
N GLN A 22 39.63 9.48 -12.87
CA GLN A 22 40.14 8.89 -11.63
C GLN A 22 39.36 9.46 -10.44
N VAL A 23 38.29 8.78 -10.02
CA VAL A 23 37.64 9.04 -8.72
C VAL A 23 38.59 8.63 -7.58
N PRO A 24 38.87 9.52 -6.60
CA PRO A 24 39.80 9.20 -5.53
C PRO A 24 39.21 8.12 -4.60
N VAL A 25 39.95 7.01 -4.46
CA VAL A 25 39.64 5.79 -3.67
C VAL A 25 39.51 6.04 -2.15
N TYR A 26 39.62 7.28 -1.69
CA TYR A 26 39.53 7.66 -0.28
C TYR A 26 38.09 7.80 0.26
N LEU A 27 37.07 7.72 -0.60
CA LEU A 27 35.66 7.73 -0.18
C LEU A 27 35.15 6.36 0.31
N LEU A 28 35.94 5.30 0.13
CA LEU A 28 35.51 3.91 0.43
C LEU A 28 36.00 3.38 1.78
N LYS A 29 36.88 4.10 2.50
CA LYS A 29 37.58 3.58 3.69
C LYS A 29 36.99 4.02 5.04
N GLY A 30 35.77 4.56 5.07
CA GLY A 30 35.16 5.09 6.29
C GLY A 30 33.72 4.65 6.56
N TRP A 31 33.01 4.14 5.56
CA TRP A 31 31.59 3.79 5.68
C TRP A 31 31.31 2.45 6.36
N GLU A 32 32.25 1.50 6.34
CA GLU A 32 32.07 0.15 6.89
C GLU A 32 31.88 0.15 8.42
N ARG A 33 32.52 1.09 9.11
CA ARG A 33 32.46 1.21 10.58
C ARG A 33 31.19 1.93 11.05
N THR A 34 30.61 2.79 10.21
CA THR A 34 29.32 3.45 10.46
C THR A 34 28.14 2.54 10.12
N LEU A 35 28.27 1.69 9.10
CA LEU A 35 27.28 0.66 8.78
C LEU A 35 27.09 -0.34 9.94
N LEU A 36 28.15 -0.73 10.65
CA LEU A 36 28.06 -1.63 11.79
C LEU A 36 27.29 -1.05 13.00
N LEU A 37 27.22 0.28 13.13
CA LEU A 37 26.43 0.96 14.17
C LEU A 37 24.96 1.17 13.76
N PHE A 38 24.66 1.13 12.46
CA PHE A 38 23.29 1.17 11.92
C PHE A 38 22.66 -0.22 11.79
N LEU A 39 23.47 -1.29 11.79
CA LEU A 39 23.02 -2.68 11.70
C LEU A 39 22.82 -3.39 13.05
N SER A 40 22.72 -2.67 14.17
CA SER A 40 22.20 -3.27 15.40
C SER A 40 20.72 -3.61 15.20
N PRO A 41 20.32 -4.89 15.16
CA PRO A 41 18.91 -5.21 15.31
C PRO A 41 18.60 -4.92 16.77
N LEU A 42 17.86 -3.85 17.00
CA LEU A 42 17.03 -3.71 18.18
C LEU A 42 16.27 -5.03 18.31
N SER A 43 16.52 -5.72 19.41
CA SER A 43 15.84 -6.93 19.87
C SER A 43 14.38 -6.95 19.45
N CYS A 44 14.03 -7.90 18.59
CA CYS A 44 12.68 -8.41 18.54
C CYS A 44 12.81 -9.89 18.88
N SER A 45 12.41 -10.24 20.11
CA SER A 45 12.17 -11.62 20.49
C SER A 45 11.32 -12.25 19.39
N GLN A 46 11.88 -13.27 18.75
CA GLN A 46 11.14 -14.09 17.82
C GLN A 46 10.33 -15.05 18.67
N ASP A 47 9.25 -14.53 19.24
CA ASP A 47 8.17 -15.36 19.73
C ASP A 47 7.64 -16.08 18.50
N GLU A 48 7.74 -17.41 18.51
CA GLU A 48 7.28 -18.31 17.47
C GLU A 48 5.83 -17.97 17.10
N TYR A 49 5.64 -17.12 16.09
CA TYR A 49 4.38 -17.04 15.37
C TYR A 49 4.27 -18.34 14.59
N GLU A 50 3.77 -19.37 15.28
CA GLU A 50 3.07 -20.49 14.67
C GLU A 50 2.16 -19.91 13.59
N ASP A 51 2.56 -20.06 12.33
CA ASP A 51 1.67 -19.99 11.17
C ASP A 51 0.75 -21.20 11.23
N SER A 52 -0.09 -21.21 12.26
CA SER A 52 -1.42 -21.74 12.12
C SER A 52 -2.08 -20.86 11.08
N SER A 53 -1.96 -21.29 9.82
CA SER A 53 -2.92 -21.08 8.73
C SER A 53 -4.29 -21.58 9.23
N SER A 54 -4.82 -20.89 10.23
CA SER A 54 -6.21 -20.97 10.63
C SER A 54 -6.91 -20.31 9.46
N ASN A 55 -7.46 -21.14 8.59
CA ASN A 55 -8.57 -20.74 7.76
C ASN A 55 -9.61 -20.16 8.73
N GLN A 56 -9.58 -18.85 8.97
CA GLN A 56 -10.56 -18.11 9.75
C GLN A 56 -11.83 -17.95 8.91
N LYS A 57 -12.34 -19.07 8.43
CA LYS A 57 -13.77 -19.19 8.18
C LYS A 57 -14.37 -19.11 9.57
N TRP A 58 -14.99 -17.97 9.89
CA TRP A 58 -15.82 -17.78 11.07
C TRP A 58 -16.99 -18.77 11.03
N VAL A 59 -16.69 -20.05 11.26
CA VAL A 59 -17.68 -21.07 11.46
C VAL A 59 -18.10 -20.87 12.90
N LEU A 60 -19.27 -20.26 13.07
CA LEU A 60 -20.01 -20.37 14.31
C LEU A 60 -20.18 -21.87 14.55
N ALA A 61 -19.29 -22.46 15.36
CA ALA A 61 -19.50 -23.78 15.89
C ALA A 61 -20.87 -23.74 16.56
N PRO A 62 -21.82 -24.62 16.22
CA PRO A 62 -23.16 -24.59 16.79
C PRO A 62 -23.02 -24.78 18.30
N LYS A 63 -23.03 -23.68 19.05
CA LYS A 63 -22.97 -23.72 20.49
C LYS A 63 -24.39 -24.05 20.91
N SER A 64 -24.59 -25.31 21.30
CA SER A 64 -25.84 -25.91 21.74
C SER A 64 -26.39 -25.17 22.96
N GLN A 65 -27.06 -24.06 22.69
CA GLN A 65 -27.98 -23.40 23.59
C GLN A 65 -28.92 -22.63 22.68
N ASP A 66 -30.19 -23.04 22.67
CA ASP A 66 -31.32 -22.31 22.08
C ASP A 66 -31.55 -20.99 22.83
N THR A 67 -30.49 -20.21 23.05
CA THR A 67 -30.61 -18.80 23.35
C THR A 67 -31.25 -18.17 22.13
N ASP A 68 -32.54 -17.86 22.29
CA ASP A 68 -33.34 -17.15 21.30
C ASP A 68 -32.53 -15.96 20.77
N VAL A 69 -32.22 -15.98 19.47
CA VAL A 69 -31.44 -14.93 18.78
C VAL A 69 -32.08 -13.57 19.04
N THR A 70 -33.40 -13.53 19.16
CA THR A 70 -34.17 -12.32 19.51
C THR A 70 -33.75 -11.74 20.85
N LEU A 71 -33.53 -12.59 21.87
CA LEU A 71 -33.09 -12.15 23.18
C LEU A 71 -31.69 -11.52 23.12
N ILE A 72 -30.79 -12.06 22.28
CA ILE A 72 -29.44 -11.52 22.10
C ILE A 72 -29.52 -10.16 21.42
N LEU A 73 -30.26 -10.04 20.31
CA LEU A 73 -30.45 -8.77 19.59
C LEU A 73 -31.05 -7.70 20.50
N ASN A 74 -32.06 -8.05 21.30
CA ASN A 74 -32.68 -7.13 22.26
C ASN A 74 -31.68 -6.61 23.29
N LYS A 75 -30.76 -7.46 23.78
CA LYS A 75 -29.71 -7.03 24.72
C LYS A 75 -28.67 -6.12 24.06
N LEU A 76 -28.28 -6.39 22.81
CA LEU A 76 -27.33 -5.56 22.05
C LEU A 76 -27.90 -4.17 21.73
N LEU A 77 -29.20 -4.09 21.45
CA LEU A 77 -29.87 -2.84 21.08
C LEU A 77 -30.33 -2.02 22.29
N ARG A 78 -30.47 -2.64 23.46
CA ARG A 78 -30.86 -1.94 24.68
C ARG A 78 -29.79 -0.89 25.01
N GLU A 79 -30.21 0.36 25.14
CA GLU A 79 -29.35 1.52 25.46
C GLU A 79 -28.28 1.84 24.40
N TYR A 80 -28.34 1.27 23.19
CA TYR A 80 -27.45 1.62 22.10
C TYR A 80 -27.80 2.99 21.49
N ASP A 81 -26.92 3.99 21.63
CA ASP A 81 -27.06 5.28 20.96
C ASP A 81 -26.27 5.32 19.64
N LYS A 82 -26.98 5.12 18.53
CA LYS A 82 -26.41 5.16 17.16
C LYS A 82 -25.82 6.51 16.73
N LYS A 83 -26.02 7.58 17.51
CA LYS A 83 -25.45 8.91 17.21
C LYS A 83 -24.00 9.04 17.67
N LEU A 84 -23.56 8.18 18.58
CA LEU A 84 -22.20 8.19 19.10
C LEU A 84 -21.35 7.17 18.36
N ARG A 85 -20.15 7.58 17.94
CA ARG A 85 -19.15 6.64 17.44
C ARG A 85 -18.55 5.82 18.59
N PRO A 86 -18.02 4.62 18.33
CA PRO A 86 -17.25 3.87 19.33
C PRO A 86 -16.08 4.68 19.89
N ASP A 87 -15.74 4.45 21.16
CA ASP A 87 -14.59 5.05 21.83
C ASP A 87 -14.55 6.60 21.78
N ILE A 88 -15.73 7.25 21.86
CA ILE A 88 -15.86 8.70 21.83
C ILE A 88 -14.95 9.37 22.88
N GLY A 89 -14.11 10.30 22.42
CA GLY A 89 -13.17 11.02 23.28
C GLY A 89 -11.92 10.25 23.72
N ILE A 90 -11.77 8.97 23.35
CA ILE A 90 -10.60 8.14 23.72
C ILE A 90 -9.65 8.00 22.54
N LYS A 91 -10.10 7.38 21.44
CA LYS A 91 -9.28 7.15 20.24
C LYS A 91 -10.11 7.28 18.95
N PRO A 92 -9.46 7.52 17.80
CA PRO A 92 -10.14 7.42 16.50
C PRO A 92 -10.63 6.00 16.23
N THR A 93 -11.79 5.88 15.57
CA THR A 93 -12.26 4.60 15.04
C THR A 93 -11.52 4.31 13.73
N VAL A 94 -10.77 3.22 13.68
CA VAL A 94 -10.14 2.74 12.45
C VAL A 94 -11.20 1.97 11.65
N ILE A 95 -11.31 2.26 10.35
CA ILE A 95 -12.27 1.63 9.45
C ILE A 95 -11.47 0.96 8.34
N ASP A 96 -11.50 -0.37 8.32
CA ASP A 96 -10.98 -1.17 7.22
C ASP A 96 -12.07 -1.27 6.15
N VAL A 97 -11.74 -0.84 4.93
CA VAL A 97 -12.68 -0.77 3.81
C VAL A 97 -12.22 -1.72 2.71
N ASP A 98 -13.15 -2.56 2.25
CA ASP A 98 -13.00 -3.39 1.06
C ASP A 98 -14.14 -3.08 0.09
N ILE A 99 -13.83 -2.96 -1.20
CA ILE A 99 -14.78 -2.51 -2.23
C ILE A 99 -14.88 -3.55 -3.33
N TYR A 100 -16.07 -4.15 -3.46
CA TYR A 100 -16.39 -5.03 -4.57
C TYR A 100 -17.16 -4.29 -5.66
N VAL A 101 -16.56 -4.18 -6.83
CA VAL A 101 -17.20 -3.58 -8.01
C VAL A 101 -18.00 -4.67 -8.73
N ASN A 102 -19.33 -4.51 -8.74
CA ASN A 102 -20.20 -5.44 -9.45
C ASN A 102 -20.30 -5.08 -10.94
N SER A 103 -20.47 -3.80 -11.27
CA SER A 103 -20.47 -3.36 -12.66
C SER A 103 -19.97 -1.92 -12.84
N ILE A 104 -19.44 -1.65 -14.03
CA ILE A 104 -19.05 -0.31 -14.47
C ILE A 104 -19.99 0.12 -15.59
N GLY A 105 -20.74 1.20 -15.34
CA GLY A 105 -21.67 1.79 -16.28
C GLY A 105 -20.97 2.62 -17.37
N PRO A 106 -21.77 3.14 -18.32
CA PRO A 106 -21.24 3.95 -19.41
C PRO A 106 -20.58 5.24 -18.92
N VAL A 107 -19.59 5.72 -19.68
CA VAL A 107 -18.82 6.93 -19.38
C VAL A 107 -19.30 8.04 -20.30
N SER A 108 -19.74 9.15 -19.70
CA SER A 108 -19.99 10.36 -20.46
C SER A 108 -18.71 11.17 -20.56
N SER A 109 -18.15 11.27 -21.77
CA SER A 109 -16.97 12.13 -22.03
C SER A 109 -17.34 13.61 -22.04
N ILE A 110 -18.60 13.94 -22.36
CA ILE A 110 -19.12 15.32 -22.37
C ILE A 110 -19.29 15.83 -20.94
N ASN A 111 -19.80 14.96 -20.05
CA ASN A 111 -20.10 15.33 -18.67
C ASN A 111 -19.01 14.91 -17.68
N MET A 112 -17.98 14.19 -18.15
CA MET A 112 -16.87 13.65 -17.35
C MET A 112 -17.31 12.80 -16.15
N VAL A 113 -18.45 12.10 -16.27
CA VAL A 113 -18.99 11.25 -15.21
C VAL A 113 -19.15 9.81 -15.69
N ARG A 114 -19.03 8.88 -14.75
CA ARG A 114 -19.21 7.44 -14.93
C ARG A 114 -20.05 6.92 -13.77
N SER A 115 -20.96 6.00 -14.07
CA SER A 115 -21.69 5.25 -13.05
C SER A 115 -20.93 3.96 -12.71
N SER A 116 -20.95 3.55 -11.45
CA SER A 116 -20.44 2.25 -10.99
C SER A 116 -21.39 1.69 -9.94
N PHE A 117 -21.67 0.40 -10.02
CA PHE A 117 -22.47 -0.30 -9.03
C PHE A 117 -21.57 -1.15 -8.15
N LEU A 118 -21.57 -0.86 -6.86
CA LEU A 118 -20.82 -1.57 -5.82
C LEU A 118 -21.79 -2.52 -5.09
N PHE A 119 -21.25 -3.60 -4.52
CA PHE A 119 -22.01 -4.51 -3.65
C PHE A 119 -21.94 -4.07 -2.18
#